data_AF-A0A438JI61-F1
#
_entry.id   AF-A0A438JI61-F1
#
_cell.length_a   1.000
_cell.length_b   1.000
_cell.length_c   1.000
_cell.angle_alpha   90.00
_cell.angle_beta   90.00
_cell.angle_gamma   90.00
#
_symmetry.space_group_name_H-M   'P 1'
#
loop_
_entity.id
_entity.type
_entity.pdbx_description
1 polymer ?
#
loop_
_entity_poly.entity_id
_entity_poly.type
_entity_poly.pdbx_seq_one_letter_code
_entity_poly.pdbx_strand_id
1 'polypeptide(L)'
;MMAAESMVAKLYPWHQVAAVSGAVGIGLGAFGAHVFKPQNPIYKEVWKTASLYHLVHTAALLATPVTKHSNIFGGLVTAGILAFSGS
;
A
#
# COMPACT_ATOMS: atom_id res chain seq x y z
N MET A 1 13.05 30.42 14.78
CA MET A 1 13.39 29.00 14.56
C MET A 1 12.21 28.04 14.78
N MET A 2 11.07 28.45 15.37
CA MET A 2 9.87 27.61 15.59
C MET A 2 8.98 27.35 14.36
N ALA A 3 9.20 28.04 13.22
CA ALA A 3 8.36 27.86 12.03
C ALA A 3 8.72 26.60 11.22
N ALA A 4 10.00 26.19 11.23
CA ALA A 4 10.46 25.02 10.47
C ALA A 4 9.91 23.69 11.05
N GLU A 5 9.82 23.58 12.38
CA GLU A 5 9.21 22.41 13.04
C GLU A 5 7.71 22.29 12.75
N SER A 6 6.97 23.40 12.66
CA SER A 6 5.55 23.40 12.29
C SER A 6 5.28 22.98 10.83
N MET A 7 6.26 23.15 9.94
CA MET A 7 6.16 22.72 8.54
C MET A 7 6.44 21.22 8.40
N VAL A 8 7.35 20.67 9.20
CA VAL A 8 7.56 19.21 9.32
C VAL A 8 6.35 18.54 9.98
N ALA A 9 5.71 19.20 10.95
CA ALA A 9 4.51 18.72 11.63
C ALA A 9 3.20 18.85 10.81
N LYS A 10 3.25 19.47 9.62
CA LYS A 10 2.18 19.32 8.61
C LYS A 10 2.38 18.01 7.86
N LEU A 11 2.50 16.93 8.63
CA LEU A 11 2.66 15.57 8.18
C LEU A 11 1.45 15.24 7.31
N TYR A 12 1.70 14.80 6.09
CA TYR A 12 0.68 14.15 5.28
C TYR A 12 0.61 12.69 5.76
N PRO A 13 -0.27 12.33 6.73
CA PRO A 13 -0.27 10.99 7.34
C PRO A 13 -0.37 9.90 6.28
N TRP A 14 -1.11 10.18 5.20
CA TRP A 14 -1.29 9.27 4.07
C TRP A 14 -0.01 8.99 3.26
N HIS A 15 0.95 9.92 3.18
CA HIS A 15 2.25 9.62 2.54
C HIS A 15 3.04 8.60 3.37
N GLN A 16 2.99 8.68 4.70
CA GLN A 16 3.66 7.70 5.58
C GLN A 16 2.99 6.33 5.46
N VAL A 17 1.65 6.29 5.47
CA VAL A 17 0.91 5.03 5.26
C VAL A 17 1.24 4.44 3.89
N ALA A 18 1.26 5.25 2.83
CA ALA A 18 1.62 4.80 1.48
C ALA A 18 3.07 4.30 1.40
N ALA A 19 4.01 4.94 2.09
CA ALA A 19 5.41 4.51 2.14
C ALA A 19 5.54 3.13 2.80
N VAL A 20 4.92 2.93 3.97
CA VAL A 20 4.91 1.63 4.67
C VAL A 20 4.21 0.58 3.82
N SER A 21 3.04 0.90 3.26
CA SER A 21 2.29 -0.01 2.38
C SER A 21 3.10 -0.43 1.16
N GLY A 22 3.85 0.50 0.54
CA GLY A 22 4.70 0.22 -0.61
C GLY A 22 5.89 -0.67 -0.26
N ALA A 23 6.54 -0.43 0.87
CA ALA A 23 7.60 -1.30 1.36
C ALA A 23 7.09 -2.74 1.54
N VAL A 24 5.89 -2.91 2.13
CA VAL A 24 5.25 -4.21 2.29
C VAL A 24 4.90 -4.83 0.94
N GLY A 25 4.25 -4.10 0.03
CA GLY A 25 3.86 -4.60 -1.28
C GLY A 25 5.05 -5.07 -2.13
N ILE A 26 6.15 -4.30 -2.12
CA ILE A 26 7.40 -4.69 -2.81
C ILE A 26 8.01 -5.93 -2.15
N GLY A 27 8.05 -5.99 -0.82
CA GLY A 27 8.54 -7.14 -0.07
C GLY A 27 7.75 -8.42 -0.37
N LEU A 28 6.42 -8.34 -0.38
CA LEU A 28 5.52 -9.45 -0.72
C LEU A 28 5.70 -9.90 -2.18
N GLY A 29 5.86 -8.95 -3.11
CA GLY A 29 6.14 -9.26 -4.51
C GLY A 29 7.50 -9.96 -4.70
N ALA A 30 8.54 -9.47 -4.04
CA ALA A 30 9.88 -10.07 -4.08
C ALA A 30 9.88 -11.49 -3.48
N PHE A 31 9.22 -11.67 -2.32
CA PHE A 31 9.02 -12.98 -1.70
C PHE A 31 8.27 -13.93 -2.65
N GLY A 32 7.19 -13.46 -3.28
CA GLY A 32 6.41 -14.21 -4.26
C GLY A 32 7.22 -14.70 -5.46
N ALA A 33 8.14 -13.87 -5.95
CA ALA A 33 8.95 -14.17 -7.11
C ALA A 33 10.14 -15.12 -6.82
N HIS A 34 10.75 -15.01 -5.63
CA HIS A 34 12.03 -15.67 -5.34
C HIS A 34 11.90 -16.85 -4.36
N VAL A 35 11.05 -16.70 -3.34
CA VAL A 35 11.01 -17.62 -2.19
C VAL A 35 9.75 -18.48 -2.21
N PHE A 36 8.61 -17.90 -2.60
CA PHE A 36 7.32 -18.57 -2.55
C PHE A 36 7.21 -19.70 -3.59
N LYS A 37 7.21 -20.94 -3.08
CA LYS A 37 7.15 -22.18 -3.87
C LYS A 37 6.03 -23.09 -3.33
N PRO A 38 4.75 -22.74 -3.57
CA PRO A 38 3.64 -23.56 -3.11
C PRO A 38 3.59 -24.90 -3.86
N GLN A 39 3.08 -25.95 -3.20
CA GLN A 39 2.89 -27.26 -3.84
C GLN A 39 1.85 -27.21 -4.96
N ASN A 40 0.76 -26.46 -4.75
CA ASN A 40 -0.24 -26.20 -5.78
C ASN A 40 0.11 -24.90 -6.53
N PRO A 41 0.36 -24.96 -7.86
CA PRO A 41 0.69 -23.79 -8.67
C PRO A 41 -0.36 -22.66 -8.64
N ILE A 42 -1.63 -22.98 -8.39
CA ILE A 42 -2.71 -21.98 -8.29
C ILE A 42 -2.37 -20.90 -7.26
N TYR A 43 -1.78 -21.27 -6.13
CA TYR A 43 -1.43 -20.30 -5.09
C TYR A 43 -0.36 -19.31 -5.55
N LYS A 44 0.48 -19.67 -6.53
CA LYS A 44 1.47 -18.74 -7.09
C LYS A 44 0.78 -17.62 -7.88
N GLU A 45 -0.27 -17.95 -8.63
CA GLU A 45 -1.09 -16.96 -9.34
C GLU A 45 -1.89 -16.11 -8.35
N VAL A 46 -2.51 -16.72 -7.33
CA VAL A 46 -3.21 -15.96 -6.27
C VAL A 46 -2.25 -15.00 -5.57
N TRP A 47 -1.04 -15.45 -5.20
CA TRP A 47 -0.04 -14.59 -4.56
C TRP A 47 0.41 -13.44 -5.45
N LYS A 48 0.59 -13.71 -6.75
CA LYS A 48 0.95 -12.70 -7.75
C LYS A 48 -0.14 -11.65 -7.90
N THR A 49 -1.39 -12.07 -8.03
CA THR A 49 -2.55 -11.17 -8.06
C THR A 49 -2.62 -10.35 -6.78
N ALA A 50 -2.38 -10.97 -5.64
CA ALA A 50 -2.44 -10.27 -4.37
C ALA A 50 -1.36 -9.20 -4.18
N SER A 51 -0.14 -9.55 -4.54
CA SER A 51 0.97 -8.59 -4.53
C SER A 51 0.71 -7.43 -5.49
N LEU A 52 0.15 -7.73 -6.68
CA LEU A 52 -0.20 -6.70 -7.67
C LEU A 52 -1.30 -5.77 -7.16
N TYR A 53 -2.38 -6.29 -6.60
CA TYR A 53 -3.47 -5.48 -6.06
C TYR A 53 -3.02 -4.61 -4.89
N HIS A 54 -2.18 -5.14 -3.99
CA HIS A 54 -1.59 -4.35 -2.90
C HIS A 54 -0.79 -3.16 -3.46
N LEU A 55 0.07 -3.39 -4.46
CA LEU A 55 0.88 -2.35 -5.09
C LEU A 55 0.03 -1.31 -5.83
N VAL A 56 -1.01 -1.73 -6.56
CA VAL A 56 -1.92 -0.82 -7.26
C VAL A 56 -2.68 0.07 -6.26
N HIS A 57 -3.21 -0.50 -5.18
CA HIS A 57 -3.85 0.29 -4.13
C HIS A 57 -2.86 1.21 -3.43
N THR A 58 -1.60 0.79 -3.23
CA THR A 58 -0.56 1.65 -2.67
C THR A 58 -0.28 2.85 -3.58
N ALA A 59 -0.21 2.64 -4.90
CA ALA A 59 -0.07 3.72 -5.86
C ALA A 59 -1.25 4.70 -5.79
N ALA A 60 -2.48 4.19 -5.64
CA ALA A 60 -3.65 5.02 -5.36
C ALA A 60 -3.52 5.78 -4.03
N LEU A 61 -2.99 5.15 -2.98
CA LEU A 61 -2.83 5.74 -1.65
C LEU A 61 -1.86 6.94 -1.66
N LEU A 62 -0.87 6.95 -2.56
CA LEU A 62 0.01 8.11 -2.77
C LEU A 62 -0.75 9.35 -3.28
N ALA A 63 -1.85 9.17 -4.00
CA ALA A 63 -2.68 10.28 -4.48
C ALA A 63 -3.61 10.86 -3.39
N THR A 64 -3.72 10.23 -2.22
CA THR A 64 -4.64 10.64 -1.15
C THR A 64 -4.57 12.14 -0.77
N PRO A 65 -3.37 12.76 -0.64
CA PRO A 65 -3.24 14.16 -0.25
C PRO A 65 -3.79 15.19 -1.24
N VAL A 66 -3.96 14.82 -2.51
CA VAL A 66 -4.52 15.72 -3.53
C VAL A 66 -6.03 15.57 -3.72
N THR A 67 -6.67 14.69 -2.96
CA THR A 67 -8.13 14.48 -3.01
C THR A 67 -8.88 15.43 -2.09
N LYS A 68 -10.13 15.78 -2.44
CA LYS A 68 -11.01 16.63 -1.63
C LYS A 68 -11.34 16.04 -0.24
N HIS A 69 -11.36 14.71 -0.14
CA HIS A 69 -11.74 13.97 1.06
C HIS A 69 -10.67 12.91 1.42
N SER A 70 -9.44 13.35 1.69
CA SER A 70 -8.27 12.49 1.93
C SER A 70 -8.49 11.36 2.92
N ASN A 71 -9.16 11.61 4.06
CA ASN A 71 -9.35 10.55 5.07
C ASN A 71 -10.33 9.46 4.63
N ILE A 72 -11.38 9.83 3.88
CA ILE A 72 -12.35 8.87 3.35
C ILE A 72 -11.70 8.06 2.24
N PHE A 73 -11.04 8.74 1.29
CA PHE A 73 -10.35 8.08 0.19
C PHE A 73 -9.26 7.14 0.69
N GLY A 74 -8.34 7.64 1.54
CA GLY A 74 -7.26 6.84 2.11
C GLY A 74 -7.78 5.67 2.95
N GLY A 75 -8.84 5.89 3.73
CA GLY A 75 -9.49 4.84 4.51
C GLY A 75 -10.06 3.73 3.64
N LEU A 76 -10.80 4.07 2.57
CA LEU A 76 -11.38 3.10 1.64
C LEU A 76 -10.31 2.34 0.85
N VAL A 77 -9.26 3.01 0.38
CA VAL A 77 -8.15 2.37 -0.33
C VAL A 77 -7.41 1.41 0.60
N THR A 78 -7.14 1.82 1.84
CA THR A 78 -6.50 0.96 2.85
C THR A 78 -7.38 -0.24 3.20
N ALA A 79 -8.69 -0.03 3.36
CA ALA A 79 -9.64 -1.12 3.56
C ALA A 79 -9.64 -2.09 2.37
N GLY A 80 -9.54 -1.58 1.13
CA GLY A 80 -9.43 -2.39 -0.07
C GLY A 80 -8.18 -3.26 -0.12
N ILE A 81 -7.03 -2.73 0.36
CA ILE A 81 -5.81 -3.53 0.51
C ILE A 81 -6.07 -4.74 1.39
N LEU A 82 -6.63 -4.51 2.58
CA LEU A 82 -6.84 -5.55 3.59
C LEU A 82 -7.92 -6.56 3.20
N ALA A 83 -9.00 -6.11 2.57
CA ALA A 83 -10.15 -6.96 2.25
C ALA A 83 -10.01 -7.72 0.92
N PHE A 84 -9.34 -7.12 -0.08
CA PHE A 84 -9.42 -7.61 -1.47
C PHE A 84 -8.07 -7.90 -2.12
N SER A 85 -6.93 -7.52 -1.52
CA SER A 85 -5.66 -7.88 -2.17
C SER A 85 -5.47 -9.39 -2.17
N GLY A 86 -5.84 -10.13 -1.11
CA GLY A 86 -5.62 -11.59 -1.04
C GLY A 86 -6.68 -12.49 -1.68
N SER A 87 -7.70 -11.95 -2.35
CA SER A 87 -8.87 -12.71 -2.86
C SER A 87 -8.66 -13.34 -4.23
#